data_AF-A0A0G0SCP5-F1
#
_entry.id   AF-A0A0G0SCP5-F1
#
_cell.length_a   1.000
_cell.length_b   1.000
_cell.length_c   1.000
_cell.angle_alpha   90.00
_cell.angle_beta   90.00
_cell.angle_gamma   90.00
#
_symmetry.space_group_name_H-M   'P 1'
#
loop_
_entity.id
_entity.type
_entity.pdbx_description
1 polymer ?
#
loop_
_entity_poly.entity_id
_entity_poly.type
_entity_poly.pdbx_seq_one_letter_code
_entity_poly.pdbx_strand_id
1 'polypeptide(L)'
;MPAKKSTKKSPGKNTRKTPKISTENMMPTVSENSAEEKKRNVKPYILIAVLLLAGVLLYKNKGLFIAGIVNGKPISAFQLNKALNDKYGKQTLEMMIDK
;
A
#
# COMPACT_ATOMS: atom_id res chain seq x y z
N MET A 1 38.42 31.62 -11.31
CA MET A 1 37.63 31.81 -12.55
C MET A 1 38.55 31.60 -13.75
N PRO A 2 38.11 31.16 -14.95
CA PRO A 2 37.03 30.23 -15.31
C PRO A 2 37.48 29.16 -16.36
N ALA A 3 36.79 28.02 -16.47
CA ALA A 3 36.88 27.16 -17.66
C ALA A 3 35.48 27.01 -18.27
N LYS A 4 35.18 27.85 -19.26
CA LYS A 4 34.04 27.74 -20.18
C LYS A 4 34.25 26.51 -21.06
N LYS A 5 33.29 25.58 -21.10
CA LYS A 5 33.20 24.54 -22.13
C LYS A 5 32.07 24.87 -23.09
N SER A 6 32.47 25.24 -24.30
CA SER A 6 31.62 25.39 -25.49
C SER A 6 31.82 24.16 -26.37
N THR A 7 30.74 23.47 -26.74
CA THR A 7 30.61 22.65 -27.97
C THR A 7 29.11 22.35 -28.16
N LYS A 8 28.37 23.06 -29.03
CA LYS A 8 28.19 22.82 -30.47
C LYS A 8 27.28 21.61 -30.78
N LYS A 9 26.03 21.86 -31.20
CA LYS A 9 25.38 21.38 -32.44
C LYS A 9 23.85 21.60 -32.45
N SER A 10 23.41 22.41 -33.41
CA SER A 10 22.07 22.46 -34.03
C SER A 10 21.82 21.22 -34.91
N PRO A 11 20.56 20.87 -35.27
CA PRO A 11 20.00 21.40 -36.53
C PRO A 11 18.45 21.54 -36.62
N GLY A 12 17.99 22.53 -37.40
CA GLY A 12 16.70 22.53 -38.14
C GLY A 12 15.44 22.82 -37.30
N LYS A 13 14.45 23.61 -37.71
CA LYS A 13 14.06 24.05 -39.05
C LYS A 13 13.25 25.35 -38.94
N ASN A 14 13.65 26.28 -39.79
CA ASN A 14 13.11 27.60 -40.06
C ASN A 14 11.79 27.52 -40.83
N THR A 15 10.77 28.32 -40.50
CA THR A 15 9.87 28.90 -41.52
C THR A 15 9.16 30.16 -41.02
N ARG A 16 9.12 31.13 -41.94
CA ARG A 16 8.76 32.55 -41.85
C ARG A 16 7.26 32.84 -41.63
N LYS A 17 7.05 34.09 -41.17
CA LYS A 17 5.83 34.90 -41.13
C LYS A 17 5.03 34.93 -42.45
N THR A 18 3.70 35.00 -42.37
CA THR A 18 2.82 35.98 -43.06
C THR A 18 1.36 35.93 -42.51
N PRO A 19 0.56 37.01 -42.67
CA PRO A 19 -0.63 37.32 -41.87
C PRO A 19 -1.96 36.94 -42.54
N LYS A 20 -3.05 36.80 -41.76
CA LYS A 20 -4.40 37.11 -42.25
C LYS A 20 -5.39 37.37 -41.11
N ILE A 21 -5.82 38.63 -41.03
CA ILE A 21 -7.05 39.07 -40.37
C ILE A 21 -8.22 38.56 -41.21
N SER A 22 -9.17 37.87 -40.60
CA SER A 22 -10.52 37.68 -41.12
C SER A 22 -11.46 37.48 -39.93
N THR A 23 -12.17 38.55 -39.61
CA THR A 23 -13.31 38.60 -38.71
C THR A 23 -14.49 37.94 -39.41
N GLU A 24 -14.99 36.84 -38.87
CA GLU A 24 -16.39 36.42 -38.80
C GLU A 24 -16.41 34.93 -38.50
N ASN A 25 -16.89 34.57 -37.30
CA ASN A 25 -17.85 33.49 -37.06
C ASN A 25 -18.02 33.31 -35.56
N MET A 26 -19.08 33.92 -35.05
CA MET A 26 -19.65 33.67 -33.73
C MET A 26 -20.32 32.30 -33.73
N MET A 27 -19.69 31.30 -33.11
CA MET A 27 -20.41 30.20 -32.46
C MET A 27 -19.60 29.79 -31.22
N PRO A 28 -20.19 29.74 -30.02
CA PRO A 28 -19.55 29.06 -28.91
C PRO A 28 -19.67 27.56 -29.20
N THR A 29 -18.60 26.96 -29.70
CA THR A 29 -18.45 25.50 -29.62
C THR A 29 -18.40 25.15 -28.15
N VAL A 30 -19.49 24.54 -27.66
CA VAL A 30 -19.54 23.93 -26.35
C VAL A 30 -18.37 22.95 -26.28
N SER A 31 -17.39 23.32 -25.46
CA SER A 31 -16.28 22.48 -25.07
C SER A 31 -16.88 21.26 -24.39
N GLU A 32 -17.00 20.16 -25.13
CA GLU A 32 -17.12 18.84 -24.54
C GLU A 32 -15.89 18.66 -23.65
N ASN A 33 -16.07 18.89 -22.36
CA ASN A 33 -15.15 18.41 -21.35
C ASN A 33 -15.20 16.89 -21.45
N SER A 34 -14.36 16.36 -22.34
CA SER A 34 -13.95 14.98 -22.35
C SER A 34 -13.40 14.72 -20.95
N ALA A 35 -14.22 14.09 -20.13
CA ALA A 35 -13.83 13.65 -18.81
C ALA A 35 -12.75 12.59 -19.04
N GLU A 36 -11.49 13.03 -19.07
CA GLU A 36 -10.35 12.13 -19.03
C GLU A 36 -10.50 11.33 -17.74
N GLU A 37 -10.98 10.09 -17.86
CA GLU A 37 -10.99 9.15 -16.76
C GLU A 37 -9.54 8.87 -16.38
N LYS A 38 -9.04 9.67 -15.45
CA LYS A 38 -7.74 9.51 -14.84
C LYS A 38 -7.70 8.12 -14.22
N LYS A 39 -7.12 7.14 -14.93
CA LYS A 39 -6.88 5.79 -14.45
C LYS A 39 -6.18 5.89 -13.11
N ARG A 40 -6.95 5.71 -12.03
CA ARG A 40 -6.41 5.75 -10.68
C ARG A 40 -5.51 4.54 -10.56
N ASN A 41 -4.25 4.78 -10.24
CA ASN A 41 -3.32 3.70 -9.95
C ASN A 41 -3.88 2.93 -8.74
N VAL A 42 -4.38 1.72 -8.97
CA VAL A 42 -5.00 0.87 -7.94
C VAL A 42 -3.98 0.21 -7.01
N LYS A 43 -2.69 0.25 -7.38
CA LYS A 43 -1.56 -0.34 -6.64
C LYS A 43 -1.49 0.09 -5.15
N PRO A 44 -1.55 1.38 -4.79
CA PRO A 44 -1.56 1.78 -3.37
C PRO A 44 -2.78 1.28 -2.60
N TYR A 45 -3.95 1.22 -3.24
CA TYR A 45 -5.18 0.74 -2.59
C TYR A 45 -5.12 -0.75 -2.25
N ILE A 46 -4.46 -1.55 -3.09
CA ILE A 46 -4.22 -2.97 -2.81
C ILE A 46 -3.34 -3.13 -1.58
N LEU A 47 -2.27 -2.33 -1.44
CA LEU A 47 -1.40 -2.38 -0.27
C LEU A 47 -2.16 -2.05 1.03
N ILE A 48 -3.00 -1.02 0.99
CA ILE A 48 -3.84 -0.59 2.11
C ILE A 48 -4.87 -1.67 2.47
N ALA A 49 -5.50 -2.29 1.46
CA ALA A 49 -6.43 -3.38 1.68
C ALA A 49 -5.76 -4.58 2.35
N VAL A 50 -4.55 -4.95 1.93
CA VAL A 50 -3.77 -6.03 2.56
C VAL A 50 -3.41 -5.67 4.01
N LEU A 51 -2.99 -4.43 4.27
CA LEU A 51 -2.62 -3.98 5.62
C LEU A 51 -3.83 -4.00 6.57
N LEU A 52 -4.99 -3.54 6.10
CA LEU A 52 -6.24 -3.60 6.84
C LEU A 52 -6.67 -5.04 7.11
N LEU A 53 -6.59 -5.91 6.09
CA LEU A 53 -6.96 -7.31 6.23
C LEU A 53 -6.05 -8.03 7.24
N ALA A 54 -4.74 -7.79 7.18
CA ALA A 54 -3.78 -8.31 8.16
C ALA A 54 -4.08 -7.77 9.57
N GLY A 55 -4.36 -6.48 9.70
CA GLY A 55 -4.71 -5.85 10.98
C GLY A 55 -5.97 -6.44 11.61
N VAL A 56 -7.02 -6.70 10.80
CA VAL A 56 -8.25 -7.36 11.26
C VAL A 56 -7.98 -8.80 11.69
N LEU A 57 -7.15 -9.53 10.94
CA LEU A 57 -6.81 -10.92 11.25
C LEU A 57 -6.01 -11.01 12.55
N LEU A 58 -5.02 -10.13 12.72
CA LEU A 58 -4.28 -9.96 13.96
C LEU A 58 -5.20 -9.56 15.11
N TYR A 59 -6.18 -8.68 14.87
CA TYR A 59 -7.14 -8.24 15.89
C TYR A 59 -8.08 -9.36 16.35
N LYS A 60 -8.64 -10.13 15.41
CA LYS A 60 -9.49 -11.28 15.72
C LYS A 60 -8.71 -12.39 16.41
N ASN A 61 -7.46 -12.61 16.01
CA ASN A 61 -6.60 -13.65 16.57
C ASN A 61 -5.76 -13.15 17.76
N LYS A 62 -6.09 -12.01 18.39
CA LYS A 62 -5.39 -11.53 19.59
C LYS A 62 -5.39 -12.57 20.71
N GLY A 63 -6.49 -13.31 20.86
CA GLY A 63 -6.61 -14.41 21.83
C GLY A 63 -5.70 -15.60 21.53
N LEU A 64 -5.18 -15.73 20.30
CA LEU A 64 -4.22 -16.76 19.93
C LEU A 64 -2.80 -16.44 20.44
N PHE A 65 -2.50 -15.16 20.68
CA PHE A 65 -1.18 -14.72 21.10
C PHE A 65 -1.11 -14.29 22.55
N ILE A 66 -2.19 -13.74 23.11
CA ILE A 66 -2.30 -13.32 24.52
C ILE A 66 -3.38 -14.17 25.20
N ALA A 67 -2.96 -15.00 26.17
CA ALA A 67 -3.89 -15.82 26.94
C ALA A 67 -4.56 -15.04 28.07
N GLY A 68 -3.90 -14.00 28.59
CA GLY A 68 -4.44 -13.18 29.65
C GLY A 68 -3.42 -12.20 30.21
N ILE A 69 -3.86 -11.34 31.11
CA ILE A 69 -3.00 -10.45 31.89
C ILE A 69 -3.02 -10.95 33.33
N VAL A 70 -1.85 -11.23 33.89
CA VAL A 70 -1.69 -11.68 35.28
C VAL A 70 -0.67 -10.76 35.95
N ASN A 71 -1.02 -10.20 37.11
CA ASN A 71 -0.19 -9.24 37.84
C ASN A 71 0.28 -8.04 36.97
N GLY A 72 -0.60 -7.53 36.11
CA GLY A 72 -0.29 -6.42 35.20
C GLY A 72 0.65 -6.77 34.04
N LYS A 73 1.06 -8.04 33.90
CA LYS A 73 1.91 -8.52 32.80
C LYS A 73 1.09 -9.35 31.81
N PRO A 74 1.13 -9.05 30.50
CA PRO A 74 0.49 -9.90 29.50
C PRO A 74 1.26 -11.23 29.39
N ILE A 75 0.54 -12.34 29.47
CA ILE A 75 1.07 -13.69 29.26
C ILE A 75 0.74 -14.12 27.83
N SER A 76 1.77 -14.55 27.10
CA SER A 76 1.56 -15.12 25.77
C SER A 76 0.94 -16.51 25.87
N ALA A 77 -0.06 -16.78 25.02
CA ALA A 77 -0.69 -18.10 24.94
C ALA A 77 0.32 -19.20 24.57
N PHE A 78 1.31 -18.89 23.73
CA PHE A 78 2.40 -19.83 23.41
C PHE A 78 3.21 -20.19 24.65
N GLN A 79 3.58 -19.19 25.45
CA GLN A 79 4.39 -19.40 26.65
C GLN A 79 3.60 -20.15 27.74
N LEU A 80 2.30 -19.85 27.87
CA LEU A 80 1.40 -20.58 28.75
C LEU A 80 1.28 -22.06 28.33
N ASN A 81 0.98 -22.32 27.06
CA ASN A 81 0.85 -23.68 26.54
C ASN A 81 2.15 -24.47 26.68
N LYS A 82 3.31 -23.83 26.44
CA LYS A 82 4.61 -24.46 26.68
C LYS A 82 4.78 -24.84 28.15
N ALA A 83 4.50 -23.93 29.08
CA ALA A 83 4.62 -24.20 30.50
C ALA A 83 3.66 -25.31 30.98
N LEU A 84 2.43 -25.34 30.45
CA LEU A 84 1.46 -26.40 30.72
C LEU A 84 1.90 -27.75 30.16
N ASN A 85 2.40 -27.77 28.92
CA ASN A 85 2.89 -28.99 28.29
C ASN A 85 4.13 -29.54 28.99
N ASP A 86 5.07 -28.68 29.38
CA ASP A 86 6.29 -29.08 30.10
C ASP A 86 5.97 -29.70 31.47
N LYS A 87 4.91 -29.23 32.15
CA LYS A 87 4.52 -29.72 33.49
C LYS A 87 3.54 -30.88 33.48
N TYR A 88 2.55 -30.84 32.59
CA TYR A 88 1.40 -31.73 32.61
C TYR A 88 1.27 -32.59 31.34
N GLY A 89 2.11 -32.35 30.33
CA GLY A 89 1.99 -33.02 29.03
C GLY A 89 2.12 -34.53 29.11
N LYS A 90 3.13 -35.06 29.80
CA LYS A 90 3.33 -36.52 29.97
C LYS A 90 2.15 -37.19 30.66
N GLN A 91 1.77 -36.69 31.84
CA GLN A 91 0.64 -37.22 32.60
C GLN A 91 -0.67 -37.16 31.80
N THR A 92 -0.91 -36.04 31.11
CA THR A 92 -2.11 -35.87 30.26
C THR A 92 -2.10 -36.86 29.11
N LEU A 93 -0.94 -37.12 28.50
CA LEU A 93 -0.81 -38.04 27.37
C LEU A 93 -1.00 -39.50 27.81
N GLU A 94 -0.42 -39.89 28.94
CA GLU A 94 -0.62 -41.23 29.53
C GLU A 94 -2.10 -41.46 29.85
N MET A 95 -2.79 -40.50 30.47
CA MET A 95 -4.23 -40.59 30.75
C MET A 95 -5.09 -40.69 29.47
N MET A 96 -4.63 -40.17 28.33
CA MET A 96 -5.35 -40.28 27.06
C MET A 96 -5.15 -41.64 26.38
N ILE A 97 -4.00 -42.27 26.58
CA ILE A 97 -3.65 -43.57 25.99
C ILE A 97 -4.26 -44.72 26.80
N ASP A 98 -4.33 -44.58 28.12
CA ASP A 98 -4.82 -45.62 29.04
C ASP A 98 -6.37 -45.71 29.07
N LYS A 99 -7.06 -44.96 28.20
CA LYS A 99 -8.53 -44.90 28.07
C LYS A 99 -9.01 -45.62 26.81
#